data_AF-A0A537DT70-F1
#
_entry.id   AF-A0A537DT70-F1
#
_cell.length_a   1.000
_cell.length_b   1.000
_cell.length_c   1.000
_cell.angle_alpha   90.00
_cell.angle_beta   90.00
_cell.angle_gamma   90.00
#
_symmetry.space_group_name_H-M   'P 1'
#
loop_
_entity.id
_entity.type
_entity.pdbx_description
1 polymer ?
#
loop_
_entity_poly.entity_id
_entity_poly.type
_entity_poly.pdbx_seq_one_letter_code
_entity_poly.pdbx_strand_id
1 'polypeptide(L)'
;MAASYYGVPRTTSDVDFIVQVSIDDLDKFLDKLARGGLIVEKTIIKLQLASGYNIISLQHQHFPYQVDLIIQTEGRLERRSGTALGLRSYYQPPEQLILSKLRMIKATRPVERSFKDREDIREILANTRVNRRKILKLAQQQSTVEIAREILRETRSLVESSRQRKTALLMNEKLRRRPAKGHDSTKVIRYWRNRRPA
;
A
#
# COMPACT_ATOMS: atom_id res chain seq x y z
N MET A 1 -3.05 7.94 -2.38
CA MET A 1 -4.26 7.90 -1.51
C MET A 1 -4.80 6.50 -1.19
N ALA A 2 -4.87 5.55 -2.13
CA ALA A 2 -5.46 4.22 -1.83
C ALA A 2 -4.68 3.44 -0.75
N ALA A 3 -3.35 3.55 -0.71
CA ALA A 3 -2.55 2.96 0.36
C ALA A 3 -2.88 3.57 1.74
N SER A 4 -3.11 4.89 1.79
CA SER A 4 -3.55 5.60 3.01
C SER A 4 -4.94 5.16 3.50
N TYR A 5 -5.79 4.62 2.62
CA TYR A 5 -7.09 4.08 3.01
C TYR A 5 -6.96 2.71 3.72
N TYR A 6 -6.00 1.90 3.29
CA TYR A 6 -5.78 0.55 3.81
C TYR A 6 -4.67 0.46 4.87
N GLY A 7 -3.97 1.56 5.17
CA GLY A 7 -2.83 1.65 6.07
C GLY A 7 -2.76 3.01 6.77
N VAL A 8 -1.60 3.37 7.30
CA VAL A 8 -1.41 4.67 7.96
C VAL A 8 -1.39 5.80 6.91
N PRO A 9 -2.22 6.86 7.06
CA PRO A 9 -2.17 8.00 6.16
C PRO A 9 -0.82 8.70 6.21
N ARG A 10 -0.21 8.90 5.04
CA ARG A 10 0.96 9.76 4.84
C ARG A 10 0.60 10.95 3.96
N THR A 11 1.29 12.07 4.12
CA THR A 11 1.20 13.22 3.21
C THR A 11 1.62 12.78 1.80
N THR A 12 0.73 12.94 0.83
CA THR A 12 0.98 12.68 -0.60
C THR A 12 0.46 13.87 -1.38
N SER A 13 1.32 14.51 -2.17
CA SER A 13 0.93 15.63 -3.03
C SER A 13 0.23 15.15 -4.30
N ASP A 14 0.54 13.93 -4.72
CA ASP A 14 0.06 13.36 -5.98
C ASP A 14 -1.16 12.48 -5.75
N VAL A 15 -2.10 12.59 -6.68
CA VAL A 15 -3.34 11.81 -6.72
C VAL A 15 -3.39 11.02 -8.01
N ASP A 16 -3.30 9.70 -7.87
CA ASP A 16 -3.47 8.76 -8.98
C ASP A 16 -4.92 8.27 -9.05
N PHE A 17 -5.50 8.31 -10.24
CA PHE A 17 -6.79 7.66 -10.52
C PHE A 17 -6.63 6.58 -11.58
N ILE A 18 -7.38 5.49 -11.41
CA ILE A 18 -7.64 4.56 -12.51
C ILE A 18 -9.04 4.88 -13.03
N VAL A 19 -9.14 5.21 -14.31
CA VAL A 19 -10.38 5.65 -14.93
C VAL A 19 -10.75 4.65 -16.02
N GLN A 20 -11.95 4.10 -15.89
CA GLN A 20 -12.57 3.35 -16.96
C GLN A 20 -13.43 4.29 -17.81
N VAL A 21 -13.06 4.46 -19.08
CA VAL A 21 -13.77 5.31 -20.04
C VAL A 21 -13.69 4.69 -21.43
N SER A 22 -14.82 4.53 -22.12
CA SER A 22 -14.84 4.05 -23.49
C SER A 22 -14.19 5.07 -24.42
N ILE A 23 -13.72 4.62 -25.59
CA ILE A 23 -13.17 5.51 -26.61
C ILE A 23 -14.21 6.56 -27.03
N ASP A 24 -15.48 6.16 -27.16
CA ASP A 24 -16.59 7.03 -27.57
C ASP A 24 -16.91 8.13 -26.55
N ASP A 25 -16.67 7.88 -25.26
CA ASP A 25 -16.91 8.85 -24.19
C ASP A 25 -15.65 9.60 -23.74
N LEU A 26 -14.48 9.29 -24.32
CA LEU A 26 -13.22 9.89 -23.95
C LEU A 26 -13.25 11.43 -24.09
N ASP A 27 -13.79 11.96 -25.18
CA ASP A 27 -13.87 13.41 -25.37
C ASP A 27 -14.72 14.10 -24.32
N LYS A 28 -15.89 13.52 -24.00
CA LYS A 28 -16.79 14.06 -22.97
C LYS A 28 -16.14 14.02 -21.59
N PHE A 29 -15.36 12.98 -21.31
CA PHE A 29 -14.59 12.86 -20.09
C PHE A 29 -13.51 13.95 -20.00
N LEU A 30 -12.71 14.12 -21.05
CA LEU A 30 -11.68 15.15 -21.14
C LEU A 30 -12.27 16.57 -21.01
N ASP A 31 -13.46 16.83 -21.58
CA ASP A 31 -14.17 18.11 -21.41
C ASP A 31 -14.62 18.38 -19.97
N LYS A 32 -14.98 17.34 -19.22
CA LYS A 32 -15.30 17.48 -17.80
C LYS A 32 -14.05 17.80 -16.98
N LEU A 33 -12.91 17.20 -17.31
CA LEU A 33 -11.63 17.49 -16.66
C LEU A 33 -11.18 18.92 -16.94
N ALA A 34 -11.29 19.37 -18.19
CA ALA A 34 -10.95 20.74 -18.58
C ALA A 34 -11.79 21.78 -17.81
N ARG A 35 -13.11 21.55 -17.70
CA ARG A 35 -14.01 22.38 -16.88
C ARG A 35 -13.68 22.35 -15.39
N GLY A 36 -13.03 21.29 -14.92
CA GLY A 36 -12.51 21.17 -13.56
C GLY A 36 -11.19 21.92 -13.33
N GLY A 37 -10.71 22.70 -14.30
CA GLY A 37 -9.48 23.49 -14.18
C GLY A 37 -8.20 22.74 -14.54
N LEU A 38 -8.31 21.53 -15.13
CA LEU A 38 -7.14 20.80 -15.62
C LEU A 38 -6.78 21.27 -17.04
N ILE A 39 -5.48 21.32 -17.34
CA ILE A 39 -4.95 21.60 -18.68
C ILE A 39 -5.07 20.32 -19.51
N VAL A 40 -5.87 20.34 -20.58
CA VAL A 40 -6.22 19.16 -21.36
C VAL A 40 -5.93 19.39 -22.84
N GLU A 41 -4.93 18.68 -23.37
CA GLU A 41 -4.59 18.67 -24.80
C GLU A 41 -5.10 17.40 -25.47
N LYS A 42 -6.36 17.42 -25.91
CA LYS A 42 -7.07 16.21 -26.40
C LYS A 42 -6.32 15.47 -27.50
N THR A 43 -5.73 16.18 -28.46
CA THR A 43 -5.02 15.57 -29.60
C THR A 43 -3.79 14.78 -29.13
N ILE A 44 -2.99 15.37 -28.25
CA ILE A 44 -1.80 14.72 -27.68
C ILE A 44 -2.22 13.50 -26.85
N ILE A 45 -3.23 13.67 -26.00
CA ILE A 45 -3.76 12.60 -25.16
C ILE A 45 -4.24 11.41 -26.01
N LYS A 46 -5.03 11.66 -27.06
CA LYS A 46 -5.53 10.59 -27.93
C LYS A 46 -4.40 9.88 -28.66
N LEU A 47 -3.41 10.63 -29.18
CA LEU A 47 -2.25 10.05 -29.84
C LEU A 47 -1.45 9.16 -28.88
N GLN A 48 -1.28 9.62 -27.64
CA GLN A 48 -0.61 8.88 -26.58
C GLN A 48 -1.35 7.58 -26.24
N LEU A 49 -2.67 7.64 -26.02
CA LEU A 49 -3.47 6.44 -25.77
C LEU A 49 -3.44 5.46 -26.96
N ALA A 50 -3.47 5.96 -28.20
CA ALA A 50 -3.39 5.15 -29.40
C ALA A 50 -2.04 4.42 -29.55
N SER A 51 -0.96 4.96 -28.98
CA SER A 51 0.36 4.29 -28.95
C SER A 51 0.45 3.16 -27.92
N GLY A 52 -0.62 2.92 -27.14
CA GLY A 52 -0.65 1.95 -26.05
C GLY A 52 -0.14 2.51 -24.71
N TYR A 53 0.30 3.77 -24.68
CA TYR A 53 0.65 4.45 -23.43
C TYR A 53 -0.61 4.98 -22.75
N ASN A 54 -1.03 4.32 -21.69
CA ASN A 54 -2.34 4.53 -21.08
C ASN A 54 -2.33 5.42 -19.83
N ILE A 55 -1.21 6.08 -19.53
CA ILE A 55 -1.10 7.03 -18.41
C ILE A 55 -1.23 8.44 -18.98
N ILE A 56 -1.96 9.33 -18.31
CA ILE A 56 -2.06 10.75 -18.66
C ILE A 56 -1.80 11.57 -17.41
N SER A 57 -0.85 12.49 -17.48
CA SER A 57 -0.57 13.44 -16.40
C SER A 57 -1.17 14.79 -16.75
N LEU A 58 -2.03 15.33 -15.88
CA LEU A 58 -2.71 16.60 -16.08
C LEU A 58 -2.38 17.55 -14.95
N GLN A 59 -2.01 18.78 -15.30
CA GLN A 59 -1.76 19.85 -14.33
C GLN A 59 -3.00 20.71 -14.15
N HIS A 60 -3.19 21.23 -12.94
CA HIS A 60 -4.20 22.24 -12.69
C HIS A 60 -3.71 23.62 -13.14
N GLN A 61 -4.60 24.44 -13.72
CA GLN A 61 -4.27 25.75 -14.30
C GLN A 61 -3.73 26.76 -13.27
N HIS A 62 -4.25 26.71 -12.04
CA HIS A 62 -3.97 27.73 -11.01
C HIS A 62 -3.28 27.20 -9.75
N PHE A 63 -3.15 25.89 -9.60
CA PHE A 63 -2.64 25.28 -8.38
C PHE A 63 -1.50 24.32 -8.73
N PRO A 64 -0.52 24.12 -7.82
CA PRO A 64 0.60 23.21 -8.03
C PRO A 64 0.18 21.74 -7.85
N TYR A 65 -1.02 21.37 -8.32
CA TYR A 65 -1.55 20.03 -8.24
C TYR A 65 -1.43 19.34 -9.60
N GLN A 66 -0.95 18.11 -9.56
CA GLN A 66 -0.91 17.20 -10.70
C GLN A 66 -1.79 15.99 -10.41
N VAL A 67 -2.49 15.54 -11.44
CA VAL A 67 -3.31 14.34 -11.41
C VAL A 67 -2.80 13.37 -12.46
N ASP A 68 -2.46 12.16 -12.02
CA ASP A 68 -2.07 11.08 -12.92
C ASP A 68 -3.25 10.12 -13.12
N LEU A 69 -3.64 9.92 -14.37
CA LEU A 69 -4.77 9.11 -14.78
C LEU A 69 -4.27 7.88 -15.54
N ILE A 70 -4.55 6.70 -15.01
CA ILE A 70 -4.38 5.44 -15.74
C ILE A 70 -5.71 5.16 -16.43
N ILE A 71 -5.73 5.32 -17.75
CA ILE A 71 -6.91 5.08 -18.58
C ILE A 71 -7.02 3.60 -18.90
N GLN A 72 -8.24 3.09 -18.75
CA GLN A 72 -8.62 1.75 -19.15
C GLN A 72 -9.85 1.84 -20.06
N THR A 73 -9.65 1.57 -21.34
CA THR A 73 -10.71 1.63 -22.37
C THR A 73 -11.55 0.37 -22.42
N GLU A 74 -11.03 -0.74 -21.89
CA GLU A 74 -11.63 -2.07 -22.00
C GLU A 74 -11.67 -2.82 -20.66
N GLY A 75 -12.58 -3.80 -20.56
CA GLY A 75 -12.71 -4.66 -19.38
C GLY A 75 -13.53 -4.03 -18.26
N ARG A 76 -13.36 -4.52 -17.03
CA ARG A 76 -14.04 -4.01 -15.84
C ARG A 76 -13.03 -3.67 -14.78
N LEU A 77 -13.13 -2.46 -14.23
CA LEU A 77 -12.34 -2.06 -13.08
C LEU A 77 -12.92 -2.67 -11.80
N GLU A 78 -12.21 -3.63 -11.21
CA GLU A 78 -12.52 -4.09 -9.86
C GLU A 78 -12.36 -2.91 -8.89
N ARG A 79 -13.42 -2.60 -8.13
CA ARG A 79 -13.45 -1.48 -7.19
C ARG A 79 -14.23 -1.82 -5.93
N ARG A 80 -13.83 -1.22 -4.82
CA ARG A 80 -14.56 -1.25 -3.55
C ARG A 80 -15.08 0.15 -3.23
N SER A 81 -16.33 0.24 -2.83
CA SER A 81 -16.90 1.51 -2.34
C SER A 81 -16.28 1.89 -1.00
N GLY A 82 -16.04 3.17 -0.80
CA GLY A 82 -15.64 3.73 0.48
C GLY A 82 -15.86 5.24 0.50
N THR A 83 -15.17 5.92 1.41
CA THR A 83 -15.27 7.36 1.59
C THR A 83 -13.88 7.98 1.68
N ALA A 84 -13.58 8.94 0.82
CA ALA A 84 -12.36 9.76 0.86
C ALA A 84 -12.75 11.18 1.23
N LEU A 85 -12.19 11.75 2.30
CA LEU A 85 -12.45 13.15 2.69
C LEU A 85 -13.96 13.49 2.80
N GLY A 86 -14.77 12.56 3.30
CA GLY A 86 -16.22 12.71 3.40
C GLY A 86 -17.01 12.48 2.10
N LEU A 87 -16.33 12.25 0.97
CA LEU A 87 -16.94 12.01 -0.34
C LEU A 87 -17.01 10.53 -0.67
N ARG A 88 -18.16 10.07 -1.18
CA ARG A 88 -18.32 8.71 -1.69
C ARG A 88 -17.31 8.47 -2.81
N SER A 89 -16.46 7.47 -2.62
CA SER A 89 -15.32 7.19 -3.48
C SER A 89 -15.19 5.71 -3.77
N TYR A 90 -14.33 5.37 -4.73
CA TYR A 90 -14.00 4.01 -5.07
C TYR A 90 -12.50 3.78 -4.93
N TYR A 91 -12.14 2.64 -4.34
CA TYR A 91 -10.76 2.23 -4.13
C TYR A 91 -10.46 0.94 -4.88
N GLN A 92 -9.22 0.82 -5.33
CA GLN A 92 -8.71 -0.45 -5.84
C GLN A 92 -8.77 -1.52 -4.72
N PRO A 93 -9.12 -2.78 -5.01
CA PRO A 93 -9.04 -3.86 -4.03
C PRO A 93 -7.61 -4.01 -3.49
N PRO A 94 -7.44 -4.39 -2.22
CA PRO A 94 -6.13 -4.42 -1.59
C PRO A 94 -5.17 -5.39 -2.27
N GLU A 95 -5.64 -6.53 -2.79
CA GLU A 95 -4.80 -7.44 -3.58
C GLU A 95 -4.27 -6.80 -4.87
N GLN A 96 -5.11 -6.05 -5.57
CA GLN A 96 -4.72 -5.38 -6.82
C GLN A 96 -3.76 -4.21 -6.55
N LEU A 97 -3.96 -3.51 -5.43
CA LEU A 97 -3.07 -2.44 -4.98
C LEU A 97 -1.70 -2.97 -4.56
N ILE A 98 -1.64 -4.14 -3.93
CA ILE A 98 -0.35 -4.81 -3.64
C ILE A 98 0.36 -5.17 -4.96
N LEU A 99 -0.37 -5.71 -5.94
CA LEU A 99 0.23 -6.09 -7.23
C LEU A 99 0.75 -4.88 -8.01
N SER A 100 0.04 -3.75 -8.01
CA SER A 100 0.53 -2.53 -8.66
C SER A 100 1.83 -2.03 -8.01
N LYS A 101 1.91 -2.04 -6.68
CA LYS A 101 3.14 -1.69 -5.95
C LYS A 101 4.30 -2.64 -6.22
N LEU A 102 4.03 -3.94 -6.32
CA LEU A 102 5.07 -4.92 -6.70
C LEU A 102 5.65 -4.63 -8.10
N ARG A 103 4.79 -4.24 -9.06
CA ARG A 103 5.25 -3.82 -10.39
C ARG A 103 6.08 -2.53 -10.32
N MET A 104 5.69 -1.58 -9.48
CA MET A 104 6.46 -0.34 -9.28
C MET A 104 7.83 -0.60 -8.66
N ILE A 105 7.92 -1.46 -7.65
CA ILE A 105 9.20 -1.87 -7.06
C ILE A 105 10.11 -2.48 -8.14
N LYS A 106 9.56 -3.34 -8.99
CA LYS A 106 10.32 -3.95 -10.10
C LYS A 106 10.79 -2.93 -11.14
N ALA A 107 9.98 -1.91 -11.44
CA ALA A 107 10.27 -0.90 -12.44
C ALA A 107 11.21 0.22 -11.94
N THR A 108 11.28 0.44 -10.63
CA THR A 108 12.03 1.56 -10.04
C THR A 108 13.53 1.23 -9.95
N ARG A 109 14.37 2.10 -10.52
CA ARG A 109 15.82 2.15 -10.28
C ARG A 109 16.21 3.57 -9.85
N PRO A 110 16.98 3.77 -8.77
CA PRO A 110 17.61 2.76 -7.91
C PRO A 110 16.68 2.24 -6.79
N VAL A 111 17.05 1.11 -6.16
CA VAL A 111 16.20 0.30 -5.27
C VAL A 111 15.73 1.08 -4.04
N GLU A 112 16.49 2.06 -3.57
CA GLU A 112 16.18 2.90 -2.41
C GLU A 112 14.88 3.70 -2.61
N ARG A 113 14.54 4.03 -3.87
CA ARG A 113 13.29 4.72 -4.21
C ARG A 113 12.05 3.81 -4.07
N SER A 114 12.24 2.49 -4.02
CA SER A 114 11.15 1.51 -3.82
C SER A 114 10.74 1.33 -2.35
N PHE A 115 11.46 1.94 -1.40
CA PHE A 115 11.20 1.83 0.03
C PHE A 115 9.75 2.20 0.38
N LYS A 116 9.23 3.28 -0.22
CA LYS A 116 7.86 3.76 -0.02
C LYS A 116 6.82 2.71 -0.42
N ASP A 117 7.02 2.01 -1.53
CA ASP A 117 6.11 0.97 -1.99
C ASP A 117 6.17 -0.30 -1.13
N ARG A 118 7.36 -0.65 -0.63
CA ARG A 118 7.52 -1.77 0.31
C ARG A 118 6.78 -1.50 1.62
N GLU A 119 6.95 -0.31 2.19
CA GLU A 119 6.23 0.11 3.40
C GLU A 119 4.71 0.10 3.19
N ASP A 120 4.24 0.66 2.08
CA ASP A 120 2.80 0.67 1.78
C ASP A 120 2.23 -0.77 1.67
N ILE A 121 2.97 -1.71 1.07
CA ILE A 121 2.57 -3.13 1.03
C ILE A 121 2.51 -3.72 2.44
N ARG A 122 3.52 -3.46 3.29
CA ARG A 122 3.55 -3.96 4.68
C ARG A 122 2.36 -3.45 5.48
N GLU A 123 2.03 -2.17 5.34
CA GLU A 123 0.89 -1.54 6.00
C GLU A 123 -0.44 -2.14 5.54
N ILE A 124 -0.64 -2.33 4.23
CA ILE A 124 -1.84 -2.99 3.71
C ILE A 124 -1.97 -4.41 4.27
N LEU A 125 -0.86 -5.17 4.32
CA LEU A 125 -0.83 -6.54 4.84
C LEU A 125 -1.11 -6.62 6.36
N ALA A 126 -0.73 -5.59 7.11
CA ALA A 126 -0.93 -5.53 8.56
C ALA A 126 -2.37 -5.17 8.93
N ASN A 127 -2.97 -4.25 8.18
CA ASN A 127 -4.26 -3.63 8.54
C ASN A 127 -5.46 -4.19 7.76
N THR A 128 -5.22 -4.87 6.63
CA THR A 128 -6.29 -5.38 5.76
C THR A 128 -6.21 -6.89 5.57
N ARG A 129 -7.36 -7.58 5.65
CA ARG A 129 -7.44 -9.00 5.30
C ARG A 129 -7.30 -9.16 3.79
N VAL A 130 -6.24 -9.84 3.36
CA VAL A 130 -5.96 -10.11 1.95
C VAL A 130 -5.72 -11.60 1.67
N ASN A 131 -6.08 -12.04 0.46
CA ASN A 131 -5.80 -13.41 0.02
C ASN A 131 -4.35 -13.55 -0.47
N ARG A 132 -3.45 -13.96 0.44
CA ARG A 132 -2.02 -14.17 0.15
C ARG A 132 -1.76 -15.19 -0.97
N ARG A 133 -2.59 -16.23 -1.10
CA ARG A 133 -2.46 -17.22 -2.18
C ARG A 133 -2.76 -16.60 -3.54
N LYS A 134 -3.82 -15.77 -3.62
CA LYS A 134 -4.16 -14.99 -4.83
C LYS A 134 -3.02 -14.04 -5.21
N ILE A 135 -2.48 -13.30 -4.23
CA ILE A 135 -1.35 -12.37 -4.46
C ILE A 135 -0.15 -13.11 -5.04
N LEU A 136 0.28 -14.24 -4.46
CA LEU A 136 1.42 -15.01 -4.96
C LEU A 136 1.19 -15.56 -6.37
N LYS A 137 -0.02 -16.08 -6.64
CA LYS A 137 -0.38 -16.57 -7.98
C LYS A 137 -0.31 -15.46 -9.04
N LEU A 138 -0.87 -14.29 -8.74
CA LEU A 138 -0.86 -13.15 -9.66
C LEU A 138 0.53 -12.51 -9.79
N ALA A 139 1.32 -12.46 -8.71
CA ALA A 139 2.70 -11.99 -8.74
C ALA A 139 3.60 -12.90 -9.60
N GLN A 140 3.33 -14.20 -9.63
CA GLN A 140 4.02 -15.14 -10.54
C GLN A 140 3.76 -14.78 -12.01
N GLN A 141 2.51 -14.44 -12.36
CA GLN A 141 2.14 -14.05 -13.72
C GLN A 141 2.79 -12.73 -14.15
N GLN A 142 3.13 -11.86 -13.19
CA GLN A 142 3.75 -10.55 -13.45
C GLN A 142 5.28 -10.56 -13.25
N SER A 143 5.85 -11.74 -12.97
CA SER A 143 7.27 -11.93 -12.65
C SER A 143 7.74 -10.97 -11.55
N THR A 144 6.98 -10.90 -10.46
CA THR A 144 7.26 -10.13 -9.22
C THR A 144 7.16 -11.02 -7.97
N VAL A 145 7.22 -12.34 -8.14
CA VAL A 145 6.94 -13.31 -7.05
C VAL A 145 8.03 -13.32 -5.98
N GLU A 146 9.29 -13.09 -6.36
CA GLU A 146 10.43 -13.03 -5.45
C GLU A 146 10.26 -11.86 -4.48
N ILE A 147 9.97 -10.67 -5.02
CA ILE A 147 9.69 -9.44 -4.25
C ILE A 147 8.50 -9.68 -3.31
N ALA A 148 7.42 -10.29 -3.82
CA ALA A 148 6.24 -10.59 -3.00
C ALA A 148 6.57 -11.55 -1.84
N ARG A 149 7.33 -12.62 -2.09
CA ARG A 149 7.75 -13.59 -1.06
C ARG A 149 8.62 -12.95 0.00
N GLU A 150 9.56 -12.11 -0.41
CA GLU A 150 10.45 -11.36 0.48
C GLU A 150 9.65 -10.51 1.48
N ILE A 151 8.77 -9.64 0.98
CA ILE A 151 7.95 -8.75 1.82
C ILE A 151 7.00 -9.56 2.73
N LEU A 152 6.39 -10.63 2.22
CA LEU A 152 5.50 -11.48 3.02
C LEU A 152 6.23 -12.19 4.16
N ARG A 153 7.49 -12.57 3.95
CA ARG A 153 8.35 -13.19 4.99
C ARG A 153 8.70 -12.16 6.07
N GLU A 154 9.14 -10.97 5.67
CA GLU A 154 9.45 -9.87 6.59
C GLU A 154 8.23 -9.47 7.43
N THR A 155 7.07 -9.38 6.81
CA THR A 155 5.84 -9.01 7.53
C THR A 155 5.47 -10.04 8.59
N ARG A 156 5.72 -11.34 8.35
CA ARG A 156 5.49 -12.40 9.35
C ARG A 156 6.43 -12.27 10.54
N SER A 157 7.73 -12.09 10.29
CA SER A 157 8.71 -11.96 11.38
C SER A 157 8.47 -10.73 12.26
N LEU A 158 8.03 -9.61 11.66
CA LEU A 158 7.65 -8.39 12.40
C LEU A 158 6.43 -8.60 13.29
N VAL A 159 5.41 -9.29 12.80
CA VAL A 159 4.20 -9.60 13.59
C VAL A 159 4.52 -10.55 14.74
N GLU A 160 5.35 -11.57 14.50
CA GLU A 160 5.80 -12.52 15.53
C GLU A 160 6.63 -11.82 16.61
N SER A 161 7.57 -10.97 16.22
CA SER A 161 8.40 -10.18 17.14
C SER A 161 7.56 -9.21 17.98
N SER A 162 6.58 -8.55 17.37
CA SER A 162 5.67 -7.62 18.06
C SER A 162 4.77 -8.35 19.06
N ARG A 163 4.27 -9.55 18.70
CA ARG A 163 3.52 -10.41 19.63
C ARG A 163 4.40 -10.80 20.81
N GLN A 164 5.60 -11.33 20.57
CA GLN A 164 6.53 -11.72 21.64
C GLN A 164 6.84 -10.57 22.61
N ARG A 165 7.08 -9.36 22.09
CA ARG A 165 7.29 -8.14 22.92
C ARG A 165 6.07 -7.81 23.76
N LYS A 166 4.86 -7.87 23.19
CA LYS A 166 3.62 -7.60 23.93
C LYS A 166 3.39 -8.63 25.04
N THR A 167 3.66 -9.92 24.77
CA THR A 167 3.58 -10.97 25.79
C THR A 167 4.61 -10.76 26.90
N ALA A 168 5.85 -10.37 26.55
CA ALA A 168 6.90 -10.08 27.51
C ALA A 168 6.57 -8.87 28.39
N LEU A 169 6.00 -7.81 27.81
CA LEU A 169 5.51 -6.64 28.57
C LEU A 169 4.39 -7.01 29.54
N LEU A 170 3.39 -7.78 29.08
CA LEU A 170 2.30 -8.26 29.92
C LEU A 170 2.80 -9.19 31.05
N MET A 171 3.81 -10.01 30.78
CA MET A 171 4.46 -10.84 31.80
C MET A 171 5.20 -10.00 32.83
N ASN A 172 5.97 -9.00 32.40
CA ASN A 172 6.67 -8.06 33.30
C ASN A 172 5.69 -7.25 34.16
N GLU A 173 4.55 -6.83 33.59
CA GLU A 173 3.52 -6.12 34.34
C GLU A 173 2.84 -7.02 35.38
N LYS A 174 2.57 -8.30 35.04
CA LYS A 174 2.07 -9.30 36.01
C LYS A 174 3.07 -9.59 37.13
N LEU A 175 4.36 -9.63 36.83
CA LEU A 175 5.41 -9.81 37.84
C LEU A 175 5.53 -8.60 38.77
N ARG A 176 5.32 -7.38 38.27
CA ARG A 176 5.27 -6.15 39.08
C ARG A 176 4.03 -6.05 39.98
N ARG A 177 2.90 -6.69 39.61
CA ARG A 177 1.65 -6.68 40.40
C ARG A 177 1.55 -7.80 41.44
N ARG A 178 2.56 -8.65 41.63
CA ARG A 178 2.61 -9.55 42.79
C ARG A 178 3.22 -8.79 43.99
N PRO A 179 2.44 -8.40 45.01
CA PRO A 179 3.04 -7.98 46.28
C PRO A 179 3.74 -9.19 46.89
N ALA A 180 5.04 -9.05 47.15
CA ALA A 180 5.80 -10.05 47.87
C ALA A 180 5.33 -10.09 49.33
N LYS A 181 4.49 -11.07 49.70
CA LYS A 181 4.56 -11.60 51.06
C LYS A 181 5.77 -12.51 51.13
N GLY A 182 6.89 -11.93 51.57
CA GLY A 182 8.01 -12.64 52.21
C GLY A 182 8.81 -13.62 51.34
N HIS A 183 9.37 -13.19 50.20
CA HIS A 183 10.33 -14.03 49.48
C HIS A 183 11.62 -13.32 49.06
N ASP A 184 12.71 -13.90 49.57
CA ASP A 184 14.12 -13.60 49.43
C ASP A 184 14.57 -13.37 47.98
N SER A 185 15.14 -12.18 47.75
CA SER A 185 15.61 -11.67 46.45
C SER A 185 16.82 -12.41 45.86
N THR A 186 17.42 -13.36 46.58
CA THR A 186 18.60 -14.10 46.09
C THR A 186 18.29 -15.17 45.01
N LYS A 187 17.02 -15.57 44.82
CA LYS A 187 16.66 -16.61 43.83
C LYS A 187 16.55 -16.11 42.39
N VAL A 188 16.24 -14.84 42.15
CA VAL A 188 16.03 -14.30 40.79
C VAL A 188 17.36 -14.16 40.02
N ILE A 189 18.46 -13.90 40.73
CA ILE A 189 19.79 -13.77 40.11
C ILE A 189 20.34 -15.14 39.64
N ARG A 190 19.95 -16.26 40.27
CA ARG A 190 20.36 -17.61 39.83
C ARG A 190 19.70 -18.04 38.51
N TYR A 191 18.47 -17.63 38.24
CA TYR A 191 17.76 -18.06 37.03
C TYR A 191 18.38 -17.47 35.75
N TRP A 192 18.92 -16.25 35.80
CA TRP A 192 19.53 -15.59 34.64
C TRP A 192 20.98 -15.99 34.37
N ARG A 193 21.69 -16.59 35.34
CA ARG A 193 23.10 -17.00 35.17
C ARG A 193 23.26 -18.30 34.37
N ASN A 194 22.23 -19.16 34.34
CA ASN A 194 22.29 -20.49 33.71
C ASN A 194 21.77 -20.55 32.26
N ARG A 195 21.49 -19.41 31.62
CA ARG A 195 20.92 -19.36 30.25
C ARG A 195 21.71 -18.53 29.24
N ARG A 196 22.96 -18.17 29.52
CA ARG A 196 23.85 -17.67 28.45
C ARG A 196 24.35 -18.89 27.65
N PRO A 197 24.12 -18.95 26.32
CA PRO A 197 24.82 -19.92 25.48
C PRO A 197 26.31 -19.54 25.42
N ALA A 198 27.16 -20.55 25.31
CA ALA A 198 28.56 -20.41 24.92
C ALA A 198 28.67 -20.01 23.44
#